data_AF-A0A929UCU1-F1
#
_entry.id   AF-A0A929UCU1-F1
#
_cell.length_a   1.000
_cell.length_b   1.000
_cell.length_c   1.000
_cell.angle_alpha   90.00
_cell.angle_beta   90.00
_cell.angle_gamma   90.00
#
_symmetry.space_group_name_H-M   'P 1'
#
loop_
_entity.id
_entity.type
_entity.pdbx_description
1 polymer ?
#
loop_
_entity_poly.entity_id
_entity_poly.type
_entity_poly.pdbx_seq_one_letter_code
_entity_poly.pdbx_strand_id
1 'polypeptide(L)' 'HVEILKNCGVNIKLQEHMHEHFAIIDEEIVWYGSMNFLSRAKADDNLMRVKSKDVAQELLEKSFG' A
#
# COMPACT_ATOMS: atom_id res chain seq x y z
N HIS A 1 -8.44 6.98 -11.61
CA HIS A 1 -7.95 5.70 -11.04
C HIS A 1 -8.98 5.02 -10.16
N VAL A 2 -9.57 5.70 -9.17
CA VAL A 2 -10.56 5.08 -8.24
C VAL A 2 -11.71 4.39 -8.97
N GLU A 3 -12.37 5.05 -9.92
CA GLU A 3 -13.52 4.48 -10.64
C GLU A 3 -13.14 3.27 -11.50
N ILE A 4 -11.99 3.31 -12.17
CA ILE A 4 -11.44 2.18 -12.94
C ILE A 4 -11.25 0.96 -12.03
N LEU A 5 -10.61 1.16 -10.88
CA LEU A 5 -10.33 0.09 -9.92
C LEU A 5 -11.63 -0.50 -9.34
N LYS A 6 -12.63 0.34 -9.02
CA LYS A 6 -13.96 -0.14 -8.60
C LYS A 6 -14.62 -1.00 -9.68
N ASN A 7 -14.57 -0.56 -10.93
CA ASN A 7 -15.14 -1.30 -12.07
C ASN A 7 -14.42 -2.64 -12.33
N CYS A 8 -13.16 -2.76 -11.91
CA CYS A 8 -12.42 -4.02 -11.93
C CYS A 8 -12.72 -4.94 -10.71
N GLY A 9 -13.64 -4.56 -9.82
CA GLY A 9 -13.99 -5.34 -8.63
C GLY A 9 -13.04 -5.16 -7.45
N VAL A 10 -12.14 -4.17 -7.49
CA VAL A 10 -11.27 -3.84 -6.36
C VAL A 10 -12.08 -3.11 -5.30
N ASN A 11 -12.01 -3.57 -4.05
CA ASN A 11 -12.60 -2.86 -2.92
C ASN A 11 -11.75 -1.62 -2.59
N ILE A 12 -12.37 -0.44 -2.57
CA ILE A 12 -11.68 0.83 -2.33
C ILE A 12 -12.30 1.53 -1.14
N LYS A 13 -11.47 1.75 -0.11
CA LYS A 13 -11.76 2.63 1.02
C LYS A 13 -10.94 3.92 0.84
N LEU A 14 -11.62 5.07 0.86
CA LEU A 14 -10.94 6.36 0.87
C LEU A 14 -10.67 6.75 2.33
N GLN A 15 -9.46 7.20 2.61
CA GLN A 15 -9.02 7.59 3.94
C GLN A 15 -8.23 8.89 3.85
N GLU A 16 -8.56 9.84 4.72
CA GLU A 16 -7.82 11.10 4.82
C GLU A 16 -6.58 10.91 5.70
N HIS A 17 -5.58 11.76 5.51
CA HIS A 17 -4.36 11.81 6.34
C HIS A 17 -3.52 10.51 6.36
N MET A 18 -3.55 9.74 5.26
CA MET A 18 -2.68 8.57 5.10
C MET A 18 -1.29 9.05 4.63
N HIS A 19 -0.30 8.96 5.52
CA HIS A 19 1.07 9.43 5.25
C HIS A 19 1.99 8.30 4.79
N GLU A 20 1.66 7.06 5.14
CA GLU A 20 2.43 5.88 4.76
C GLU A 20 2.09 5.44 3.33
N HIS A 21 3.12 5.22 2.50
CA HIS A 21 2.95 4.56 1.20
C HIS A 21 3.45 3.14 1.31
N PHE A 22 2.52 2.19 1.32
CA PHE A 22 2.86 0.77 1.38
C PHE A 22 1.90 -0.09 0.56
N ALA A 23 2.36 -1.29 0.25
CA ALA A 23 1.56 -2.38 -0.28
C ALA A 23 1.86 -3.66 0.49
N ILE A 24 0.81 -4.42 0.80
CA ILE A 24 0.90 -5.73 1.48
C ILE A 24 0.39 -6.78 0.51
N ILE A 25 1.19 -7.81 0.29
CA ILE A 25 0.90 -8.90 -0.64
C ILE A 25 0.97 -10.22 0.13
N ASP A 26 -0.05 -11.05 -0.05
CA ASP A 26 -0.19 -12.38 0.58
C ASP A 26 0.00 -12.37 2.11
N GLU A 27 -0.35 -11.25 2.77
CA GLU A 27 -0.19 -11.05 4.22
C GLU A 27 1.24 -11.30 4.75
N GLU A 28 2.26 -11.17 3.89
CA GLU A 28 3.65 -11.48 4.25
C GLU A 28 4.66 -10.50 3.61
N ILE A 29 4.43 -10.09 2.36
CA ILE A 29 5.36 -9.22 1.64
C ILE A 29 4.90 -7.78 1.82
N VAL A 30 5.74 -6.96 2.42
CA VAL A 30 5.53 -5.53 2.61
C VAL A 30 6.46 -4.77 1.68
N TRP A 31 5.87 -3.92 0.85
CA TRP A 31 6.57 -2.89 0.09
C TRP A 31 6.30 -1.56 0.77
N TYR A 32 7.36 -0.83 1.14
CA TYR A 32 7.25 0.42 1.89
C TYR A 32 8.27 1.45 1.36
N GLY A 33 7.88 2.71 1.22
CA GLY A 33 8.80 3.77 0.80
C GLY A 33 8.11 5.07 0.40
N SER A 34 8.77 5.89 -0.42
CA SER A 34 8.20 7.11 -0.98
C SER A 34 7.48 6.90 -2.32
N MET A 35 7.62 5.70 -2.90
CA MET A 35 7.04 5.36 -4.20
C MET A 35 5.52 5.39 -4.19
N ASN A 36 4.94 5.99 -5.23
CA ASN A 36 3.50 5.97 -5.46
C ASN A 36 3.09 4.77 -6.34
N PHE A 37 2.46 3.74 -5.76
CA PHE A 37 2.09 2.51 -6.47
C PHE A 37 1.05 2.70 -7.58
N LEU A 38 0.19 3.72 -7.47
CA LEU A 38 -0.91 3.99 -8.40
C LEU A 38 -0.71 5.27 -9.22
N SER A 39 0.46 5.90 -9.13
CA SER A 39 0.74 7.15 -9.83
C SER A 39 2.12 7.11 -10.51
N ARG A 40 2.63 8.28 -10.91
CA ARG A 40 3.90 8.37 -11.63
C ARG A 40 5.06 8.11 -10.68
N ALA A 41 5.97 7.23 -11.09
CA ALA A 41 7.25 7.03 -10.43
C ALA A 41 8.17 8.25 -10.61
N LYS A 42 8.91 8.60 -9.57
CA LYS A 42 9.98 9.60 -9.63
C LYS A 42 11.34 8.94 -9.51
N ALA A 43 12.37 9.58 -10.08
CA ALA A 43 13.73 9.04 -10.09
C ALA A 43 14.36 8.95 -8.69
N ASP A 44 13.88 9.78 -7.75
CA ASP A 44 14.31 9.84 -6.36
C ASP A 44 13.42 9.02 -5.41
N ASP A 45 12.42 8.28 -5.93
CA ASP A 45 11.59 7.43 -5.10
C ASP A 45 12.37 6.24 -4.53
N ASN A 46 12.17 5.96 -3.25
CA ASN A 46 12.69 4.76 -2.59
C ASN A 46 11.60 3.70 -2.41
N LEU A 47 12.04 2.44 -2.42
CA LEU A 47 11.20 1.28 -2.13
C LEU A 47 12.01 0.22 -1.41
N MET A 48 11.54 -0.18 -0.23
CA MET A 48 12.06 -1.31 0.53
C MET A 48 11.08 -2.46 0.45
N ARG A 49 11.60 -3.68 0.26
CA ARG A 49 10.83 -4.92 0.31
C ARG A 49 11.21 -5.71 1.54
N VAL A 50 10.23 -5.96 2.40
CA VAL A 50 10.36 -6.79 3.59
C VAL A 50 9.48 -8.02 3.43
N LYS A 51 9.99 -9.19 3.81
CA LYS A 51 9.21 -10.43 3.86
C LYS A 51 9.05 -10.83 5.33
N SER A 52 7.93 -10.47 5.94
CA SER A 52 7.61 -10.74 7.33
C SER A 52 6.11 -10.62 7.57
N LYS A 53 5.49 -11.71 8.06
CA LYS A 53 4.07 -11.72 8.43
C LYS A 53 3.77 -10.76 9.57
N ASP A 54 4.66 -10.66 10.55
CA ASP A 54 4.48 -9.81 11.73
C ASP A 54 4.38 -8.33 11.32
N VAL A 55 5.27 -7.89 10.42
CA VAL A 55 5.27 -6.51 9.90
C VAL A 55 4.01 -6.25 9.05
N ALA A 56 3.59 -7.23 8.25
CA ALA A 56 2.36 -7.12 7.46
C ALA A 56 1.13 -6.97 8.36
N GLN A 57 1.02 -7.78 9.41
CA GLN A 57 -0.11 -7.72 10.35
C GLN A 57 -0.16 -6.38 11.10
N GLU A 58 0.98 -5.89 11.62
CA GLU A 58 1.02 -4.61 12.32
C GLU A 58 0.54 -3.45 11.44
N LEU A 59 0.90 -3.43 10.15
CA LEU A 59 0.45 -2.41 9.21
C LEU A 59 -1.03 -2.54 8.83
N LEU A 60 -1.53 -3.76 8.69
CA LEU A 60 -2.96 -4.02 8.46
C LEU A 60 -3.81 -3.53 9.63
N GLU A 61 -3.40 -3.85 10.86
CA GLU A 61 -4.11 -3.43 12.07
C GLU A 61 -4.12 -1.91 12.22
N LYS A 62 -3.01 -1.22 11.95
CA LYS A 62 -2.96 0.25 12.01
C LYS A 62 -3.83 0.94 10.95
N SER A 63 -4.04 0.29 9.82
CA SER A 63 -4.71 0.91 8.66
C SER A 63 -6.20 0.54 8.55
N PHE A 64 -6.56 -0.66 8.99
CA PHE A 64 -7.89 -1.23 8.82
C PHE A 64 -8.51 -1.79 10.10
N GLY A 65 -7.75 -1.87 11.21
CA GLY A 65 -8.29 -2.10 12.55
C GLY A 65 -9.02 -0.88 13.08
#